data_AF-A0A938LWG9-F1
#
_entry.id   AF-A0A938LWG9-F1
#
_cell.length_a   1.000
_cell.length_b   1.000
_cell.length_c   1.000
_cell.angle_alpha   90.00
_cell.angle_beta   90.00
_cell.angle_gamma   90.00
#
_symmetry.space_group_name_H-M   'P 1'
#
loop_
_entity.id
_entity.type
_entity.pdbx_description
1 polymer ?
#
loop_
_entity_poly.entity_id
_entity_poly.type
_entity_poly.pdbx_seq_one_letter_code
_entity_poly.pdbx_strand_id
1 'polypeptide(L)'
;MRKSSPERPIRVKTAKDLGHALGLSAVETAEMEFRSELTCALTKIIRKGNLTHAEIAKRAGTSRTRVTAIANANTQGISTGLLIRVLSATGHRAELRVRKAAA
;
A
#
# COMPACT_ATOMS: atom_id res chain seq x y z
N MET A 1 30.44 -25.52 -15.32
CA MET A 1 29.28 -24.73 -14.85
C MET A 1 28.55 -25.55 -13.79
N ARG A 2 28.63 -25.17 -12.50
CA ARG A 2 27.86 -25.84 -11.43
C ARG A 2 26.39 -25.48 -11.66
N LYS A 3 25.55 -26.49 -11.89
CA LYS A 3 24.10 -26.34 -11.91
C LYS A 3 23.67 -25.98 -10.48
N SER A 4 23.33 -24.72 -10.23
CA SER A 4 22.64 -24.34 -8.99
C SER A 4 21.31 -25.09 -8.96
N SER A 5 21.07 -25.86 -7.90
CA SER A 5 19.79 -26.53 -7.66
C SER A 5 18.66 -25.50 -7.69
N PRO A 6 17.47 -25.83 -8.23
CA PRO A 6 16.33 -24.92 -8.16
C PRO A 6 15.99 -24.70 -6.69
N GLU A 7 16.13 -23.46 -6.22
CA GLU A 7 15.76 -23.09 -4.86
C GLU A 7 14.29 -23.49 -4.62
N ARG A 8 14.03 -24.21 -3.52
CA ARG A 8 12.66 -24.58 -3.16
C ARG A 8 11.86 -23.30 -2.94
N PRO A 9 10.64 -23.18 -3.52
CA PRO A 9 9.83 -21.99 -3.33
C PRO A 9 9.42 -21.85 -1.86
N ILE A 10 9.71 -20.70 -1.26
CA ILE A 10 9.27 -20.34 0.07
C ILE A 10 7.79 -19.91 -0.01
N ARG A 11 6.93 -20.55 0.78
CA ARG A 11 5.50 -20.20 0.89
C ARG A 11 5.24 -19.56 2.25
N VAL A 12 4.62 -18.39 2.24
CA VAL A 12 4.29 -17.61 3.44
C VAL A 12 2.79 -17.31 3.47
N LYS A 13 2.21 -17.14 4.66
CA LYS A 13 0.77 -16.89 4.83
C LYS A 13 0.46 -15.56 5.51
N THR A 14 1.45 -14.91 6.11
CA THR A 14 1.29 -13.65 6.84
C THR A 14 2.26 -12.59 6.32
N ALA A 15 1.96 -11.31 6.55
CA ALA A 15 2.88 -10.22 6.23
C ALA A 15 4.19 -10.35 7.02
N LYS A 16 4.13 -10.81 8.29
CA LYS A 16 5.32 -11.09 9.13
C LYS A 16 6.25 -12.11 8.48
N ASP A 17 5.70 -13.24 8.03
CA ASP A 17 6.48 -14.31 7.39
C ASP A 17 7.06 -13.83 6.05
N LEU A 18 6.29 -13.05 5.28
CA LEU A 18 6.76 -12.48 4.02
C LEU A 18 7.91 -11.50 4.25
N GLY A 19 7.79 -10.60 5.22
CA GLY A 19 8.84 -9.65 5.58
C GLY A 19 10.13 -10.36 5.98
N HIS A 20 10.01 -11.41 6.82
CA HIS A 20 11.15 -12.23 7.19
C HIS A 20 11.80 -12.93 5.99
N ALA A 21 11.00 -13.52 5.09
CA ALA A 21 11.50 -14.18 3.88
C ALA A 21 12.20 -13.20 2.92
N LEU A 22 11.83 -11.91 2.96
CA LEU A 22 12.44 -10.83 2.17
C LEU A 22 13.61 -10.14 2.90
N GLY A 23 13.96 -10.56 4.12
CA GLY A 23 15.03 -9.96 4.91
C GLY A 23 14.71 -8.59 5.50
N LEU A 24 13.42 -8.25 5.62
CA LEU A 24 12.96 -6.99 6.21
C LEU A 24 12.94 -7.05 7.73
N SER A 25 13.20 -5.92 8.38
CA SER A 25 12.97 -5.76 9.81
C SER A 25 11.48 -5.80 10.15
N ALA A 26 11.17 -6.03 11.44
CA ALA A 26 9.79 -5.97 11.93
C ALA A 26 9.15 -4.59 11.69
N VAL A 27 9.95 -3.52 11.76
CA VAL A 27 9.50 -2.14 11.55
C VAL A 27 9.13 -1.91 10.09
N GLU A 28 10.00 -2.29 9.15
CA GLU A 28 9.73 -2.18 7.71
C GLU A 28 8.53 -3.03 7.30
N THR A 29 8.43 -4.24 7.87
CA THR A 29 7.31 -5.14 7.61
C THR A 29 5.99 -4.53 8.07
N ALA A 30 5.94 -3.94 9.27
CA ALA A 30 4.75 -3.29 9.79
C ALA A 30 4.35 -2.05 8.96
N GLU A 31 5.31 -1.24 8.53
CA GLU A 31 5.04 -0.11 7.63
C GLU A 31 4.47 -0.59 6.29
N MET A 32 5.10 -1.61 5.69
CA MET A 32 4.66 -2.16 4.41
C MET A 32 3.26 -2.80 4.49
N GLU A 33 2.97 -3.51 5.58
CA GLU A 33 1.64 -4.09 5.82
C GLU A 33 0.57 -2.99 5.89
N PHE A 34 0.75 -1.99 6.77
CA PHE A 34 -0.18 -0.87 6.91
C PHE A 34 -0.39 -0.13 5.59
N ARG A 35 0.71 0.15 4.88
CA ARG A 35 0.68 0.85 3.60
C ARG A 35 0.00 0.02 2.51
N SER A 36 0.19 -1.30 2.51
CA SER A 36 -0.47 -2.23 1.59
C SER A 36 -1.98 -2.25 1.83
N GLU A 37 -2.42 -2.37 3.07
CA GLU A 37 -3.84 -2.31 3.43
C GLU A 37 -4.49 -1.00 2.97
N LEU A 38 -3.86 0.14 3.26
CA LEU A 38 -4.31 1.46 2.82
C LEU A 38 -4.40 1.54 1.29
N THR A 39 -3.38 1.05 0.57
CA THR A 39 -3.35 1.05 -0.89
C THR A 39 -4.48 0.19 -1.46
N CYS A 40 -4.68 -1.02 -0.94
CA CYS A 40 -5.76 -1.90 -1.36
C CYS A 40 -7.15 -1.29 -1.13
N ALA A 41 -7.37 -0.67 0.02
CA ALA A 41 -8.62 0.04 0.31
C ALA A 41 -8.84 1.20 -0.68
N LEU A 42 -7.80 2.02 -0.89
CA LEU A 42 -7.87 3.19 -1.75
C LEU A 42 -8.10 2.81 -3.23
N THR A 43 -7.43 1.78 -3.74
CA THR A 43 -7.66 1.26 -5.10
C THR A 43 -9.10 0.81 -5.29
N LYS A 44 -9.69 0.13 -4.30
CA LYS A 44 -11.11 -0.29 -4.35
C LYS A 44 -12.06 0.92 -4.36
N ILE A 45 -11.80 1.91 -3.51
CA ILE A 45 -12.61 3.13 -3.42
C ILE A 45 -12.56 3.92 -4.73
N ILE A 46 -11.37 4.14 -5.29
CA ILE A 46 -11.21 4.89 -6.54
C ILE A 46 -11.93 4.19 -7.70
N ARG A 47 -11.83 2.85 -7.78
CA ARG A 47 -12.46 2.06 -8.85
C ARG A 47 -13.99 2.02 -8.76
N LYS A 48 -14.54 2.03 -7.54
CA LYS A 48 -16.01 1.98 -7.31
C LYS A 48 -16.65 3.36 -7.20
N GLY A 49 -15.84 4.41 -7.02
CA GLY A 49 -16.30 5.76 -6.84
C GLY A 49 -16.80 6.39 -8.14
N ASN A 50 -17.46 7.54 -8.00
CA ASN A 50 -17.98 8.35 -9.10
C ASN A 50 -17.04 9.52 -9.48
N LEU A 51 -15.98 9.75 -8.72
CA LEU A 51 -15.03 10.84 -8.99
C LEU A 51 -13.99 10.40 -10.02
N THR A 52 -13.74 11.27 -10.99
CA THR A 52 -12.63 11.12 -11.92
C THR A 52 -11.29 11.30 -11.19
N HIS A 53 -10.21 10.75 -11.77
CA HIS A 53 -8.86 10.94 -11.22
C HIS A 53 -8.47 12.42 -11.13
N ALA A 54 -8.98 13.27 -12.03
CA ALA A 54 -8.72 14.70 -12.02
C ALA A 54 -9.40 15.41 -10.84
N GLU A 55 -10.65 15.06 -10.53
CA GLU A 55 -11.37 15.62 -9.39
C GLU A 55 -10.73 15.20 -8.05
N ILE A 56 -10.35 13.92 -7.93
CA ILE A 56 -9.64 13.41 -6.76
C ILE A 56 -8.31 14.16 -6.58
N ALA A 57 -7.55 14.33 -7.67
CA ALA A 57 -6.27 15.03 -7.64
C ALA A 57 -6.42 16.49 -7.18
N LYS A 58 -7.43 17.19 -7.69
CA LYS A 58 -7.77 18.57 -7.30
C LYS A 58 -8.10 18.65 -5.80
N ARG A 59 -8.95 17.76 -5.30
CA ARG A 59 -9.33 17.71 -3.87
C ARG A 59 -8.17 17.33 -2.95
N ALA A 60 -7.28 16.45 -3.41
CA ALA A 60 -6.15 15.96 -2.63
C ALA A 60 -4.90 16.86 -2.70
N GLY A 61 -4.91 17.91 -3.53
CA GLY A 61 -3.75 18.78 -3.74
C GLY A 61 -2.57 18.03 -4.37
N THR A 62 -2.81 17.21 -5.39
CA THR A 62 -1.78 16.42 -6.07
C THR A 62 -2.01 16.34 -7.58
N SER A 63 -1.13 15.65 -8.31
CA SER A 63 -1.26 15.49 -9.76
C SER A 63 -2.21 14.33 -10.12
N ARG A 64 -2.91 14.46 -11.25
CA ARG A 64 -3.74 13.39 -11.83
C ARG A 64 -2.92 12.10 -12.03
N THR A 65 -1.68 12.22 -12.49
CA THR A 65 -0.78 11.07 -12.72
C THR A 65 -0.52 10.28 -11.43
N ARG A 66 -0.34 10.96 -10.29
CA ARG A 66 -0.19 10.28 -8.98
C ARG A 66 -1.46 9.54 -8.59
N VAL A 67 -2.64 10.12 -8.83
CA VAL A 67 -3.92 9.42 -8.58
C VAL A 67 -4.08 8.19 -9.48
N THR A 68 -3.73 8.30 -10.77
CA THR A 68 -3.74 7.15 -11.67
C THR A 68 -2.77 6.05 -11.21
N ALA A 69 -1.57 6.41 -10.75
CA ALA A 69 -0.62 5.43 -10.22
C ALA A 69 -1.20 4.69 -9.00
N ILE A 70 -1.84 5.40 -8.07
CA ILE A 70 -2.54 4.83 -6.91
C ILE A 70 -3.68 3.91 -7.32
N ALA A 71 -4.49 4.29 -8.32
CA ALA A 71 -5.58 3.46 -8.84
C ALA A 71 -5.08 2.13 -9.46
N ASN A 72 -3.82 2.11 -9.89
CA ASN A 72 -3.11 0.95 -10.41
C ASN A 72 -2.25 0.23 -9.35
N ALA A 73 -2.43 0.56 -8.06
CA ALA A 73 -1.63 0.07 -6.94
C ALA A 73 -0.11 0.33 -7.06
N ASN A 74 0.29 1.23 -7.97
CA ASN A 74 1.67 1.70 -8.06
C ASN A 74 1.85 2.90 -7.13
N THR A 75 2.36 2.65 -5.92
CA THR A 75 2.61 3.70 -4.93
C THR A 75 4.09 4.00 -4.72
N GLN A 76 4.96 3.50 -5.61
CA GLN A 76 6.40 3.83 -5.57
C GLN A 76 6.60 5.37 -5.58
N GLY A 77 7.40 5.88 -4.64
CA GLY A 77 7.65 7.33 -4.49
C GLY A 77 6.46 8.18 -3.98
N ILE A 78 5.34 7.58 -3.62
CA ILE A 78 4.18 8.25 -3.02
C ILE A 78 4.27 8.12 -1.51
N SER A 79 4.14 9.20 -0.73
CA SER A 79 4.18 9.08 0.74
C SER A 79 2.88 8.52 1.29
N THR A 80 2.93 7.84 2.45
CA THR A 80 1.74 7.36 3.17
C THR A 80 0.79 8.51 3.50
N GLY A 81 1.33 9.69 3.87
CA GLY A 81 0.53 10.90 4.08
C GLY A 81 -0.24 11.35 2.84
N LEU A 82 0.34 11.22 1.64
CA LEU A 82 -0.39 11.52 0.41
C LEU A 82 -1.49 10.50 0.13
N LEU A 83 -1.27 9.20 0.40
CA LEU A 83 -2.32 8.19 0.29
C LEU A 83 -3.52 8.53 1.19
N ILE A 84 -3.27 8.99 2.43
CA ILE A 84 -4.32 9.42 3.36
C ILE A 84 -5.07 10.65 2.81
N ARG A 85 -4.38 11.65 2.24
CA ARG A 85 -5.05 12.82 1.63
C ARG A 85 -5.93 12.42 0.45
N VAL A 86 -5.46 11.49 -0.39
CA VAL A 86 -6.24 10.97 -1.52
C VAL A 86 -7.46 10.19 -1.03
N LEU A 87 -7.34 9.39 0.04
CA LEU A 87 -8.48 8.75 0.71
C LEU A 87 -9.50 9.79 1.17
N SER A 88 -9.06 10.83 1.90
CA SER A 88 -9.94 11.91 2.36
C SER A 88 -10.63 12.66 1.23
N ALA A 89 -9.94 12.88 0.10
CA ALA A 89 -10.52 13.51 -1.09
C ALA A 89 -11.67 12.72 -1.73
N THR A 90 -11.74 11.41 -1.48
CA THR A 90 -12.84 10.54 -1.90
C THR A 90 -14.02 10.52 -0.91
N GLY A 91 -13.97 11.32 0.16
CA GLY A 91 -15.01 11.36 1.20
C GLY A 91 -14.89 10.26 2.27
N HIS A 92 -13.78 9.52 2.28
CA HIS A 92 -13.53 8.45 3.26
C HIS A 92 -12.57 8.93 4.34
N ARG A 93 -12.65 8.36 5.54
CA ARG A 93 -11.76 8.67 6.66
C ARG A 93 -10.99 7.42 7.07
N ALA A 94 -9.68 7.56 7.31
CA ALA A 94 -8.89 6.53 7.96
C ALA A 94 -9.08 6.61 9.48
N GLU A 95 -9.27 5.46 10.12
CA GLU A 95 -9.27 5.32 11.57
C GLU A 95 -7.99 4.62 12.02
N LEU A 96 -7.39 5.12 13.11
CA LEU A 96 -6.20 4.52 13.70
C LEU A 96 -6.61 3.58 14.84
N ARG A 97 -6.14 2.33 14.77
CA ARG A 97 -6.16 1.39 15.89
C ARG A 97 -4.74 1.01 16.22
N VAL A 98 -4.32 1.26 17.46
CA VAL A 98 -2.98 0.92 17.93
C VAL A 98 -3.07 -0.40 18.70
N ARG A 99 -2.17 -1.33 18.39
CA ARG A 99 -2.00 -2.58 19.12
C ARG A 99 -0.53 -2.77 19.47
N LYS A 100 -0.25 -3.54 20.52
CA LYS A 100 1.11 -3.93 20.84
C LYS A 100 1.65 -4.82 19.70
N ALA A 101 2.80 -4.45 19.15
CA ALA A 101 3.47 -5.28 18.15
C ALA A 101 3.82 -6.64 18.79
N ALA A 102 3.56 -7.74 18.07
CA ALA A 102 4.04 -9.05 18.49
C ALA A 102 5.57 -9.03 18.39
N ALA A 103 6.23 -9.19 19.55
CA ALA A 103 7.67 -9.37 19.64
C ALA A 103 8.16 -10.54 18.76
#